data_AF-A0A5C5W058-F1
#
_entry.id   AF-A0A5C5W058-F1
#
_cell.length_a   1.000
_cell.length_b   1.000
_cell.length_c   1.000
_cell.angle_alpha   90.00
_cell.angle_beta   90.00
_cell.angle_gamma   90.00
#
_symmetry.space_group_name_H-M   'P 1'
#
loop_
_entity.id
_entity.type
_entity.pdbx_description
1 polymer ?
#
loop_
_entity_poly.entity_id
_entity_poly.type
_entity_poly.pdbx_seq_one_letter_code
_entity_poly.pdbx_strand_id
1 'polypeptide(L)'
;MHTWKSHLRSVLHRLVRTHGGAKLSDIEHLLAGVLDADGIDFRAPDGTLLPDQTTLAAALDLPCDVTIRLQLHNHAPRPAASGDAAPPQGEPAASRFREGAPVDQADISRDPRFERFIREFARLEKRHEFMWAGYIVRELLPRLGFNPEEAKLVLDCLRSEHYVNITKVHNPKNPDFPATGVKLNREHEVVRALLGAQGETHPHEIASGESL
;
A
#
# COMPACT_ATOMS: atom_id res chain seq x y z
N MET A 1 -10.48 -17.70 15.33
CA MET A 1 -9.26 -17.96 14.54
C MET A 1 -9.60 -17.74 13.07
N HIS A 2 -9.33 -16.55 12.53
CA HIS A 2 -9.48 -16.30 11.10
C HIS A 2 -8.24 -16.88 10.39
N THR A 3 -8.44 -17.92 9.59
CA THR A 3 -7.36 -18.53 8.82
C THR A 3 -7.21 -17.80 7.49
N TRP A 4 -6.01 -17.79 6.92
CA TRP A 4 -5.74 -17.23 5.58
C TRP A 4 -6.70 -17.79 4.51
N LYS A 5 -7.17 -19.04 4.67
CA LYS A 5 -8.19 -19.69 3.83
C LYS A 5 -9.51 -18.92 3.82
N SER A 6 -9.96 -18.46 4.99
CA SER A 6 -11.18 -17.66 5.12
C SER A 6 -11.05 -16.30 4.43
N HIS A 7 -9.86 -15.71 4.47
CA HIS A 7 -9.57 -14.44 3.82
C HIS A 7 -9.54 -14.59 2.29
N LEU A 8 -8.81 -15.59 1.78
CA LEU A 8 -8.77 -15.92 0.35
C LEU A 8 -10.18 -16.17 -0.20
N ARG A 9 -11.00 -16.95 0.50
CA ARG A 9 -12.39 -17.20 0.11
C ARG A 9 -13.22 -15.91 0.05
N SER A 10 -13.03 -14.99 1.00
CA SER A 10 -13.72 -13.70 0.98
C SER A 10 -13.27 -12.82 -0.20
N VAL A 11 -11.99 -12.85 -0.55
CA VAL A 11 -11.44 -12.11 -1.71
C VAL A 11 -12.03 -12.67 -3.01
N LEU A 12 -12.02 -14.00 -3.18
CA LEU A 12 -12.59 -14.67 -4.35
C LEU A 12 -14.08 -14.34 -4.53
N HIS A 13 -14.88 -14.38 -3.47
CA HIS A 13 -16.30 -14.00 -3.55
C HIS A 13 -16.52 -12.51 -3.88
N ARG A 14 -15.63 -11.61 -3.45
CA ARG A 14 -15.69 -10.20 -3.87
C ARG A 14 -15.33 -10.04 -5.34
N LEU A 15 -14.30 -10.74 -5.81
CA LEU A 15 -13.90 -10.74 -7.21
C LEU A 15 -14.99 -11.28 -8.14
N VAL A 16 -15.78 -12.27 -7.72
CA VAL A 16 -16.95 -12.71 -8.50
C VAL A 16 -17.96 -11.58 -8.73
N ARG A 17 -18.17 -10.71 -7.73
CA ARG A 17 -19.15 -9.62 -7.85
C ARG A 17 -18.74 -8.54 -8.86
N THR A 18 -17.44 -8.31 -9.03
CA THR A 18 -16.92 -7.27 -9.93
C THR A 18 -16.39 -7.81 -11.25
N HIS A 19 -15.90 -9.05 -11.26
CA HIS A 19 -15.20 -9.69 -12.38
C HIS A 19 -15.69 -11.12 -12.64
N GLY A 20 -16.90 -11.49 -12.23
CA GLY A 20 -17.42 -12.86 -12.40
C GLY A 20 -17.44 -13.37 -13.85
N GLY A 21 -17.52 -12.47 -14.83
CA GLY A 21 -17.43 -12.80 -16.26
C GLY A 21 -16.02 -12.79 -16.86
N ALA A 22 -14.99 -12.44 -16.08
CA ALA A 22 -13.61 -12.48 -16.54
C ALA A 22 -13.13 -13.94 -16.66
N LYS A 23 -12.20 -14.17 -17.60
CA LYS A 23 -11.58 -15.48 -17.78
C LYS A 23 -10.74 -15.84 -16.58
N LEU A 24 -10.72 -17.13 -16.27
CA LEU A 24 -9.96 -17.66 -15.15
C LEU A 24 -8.47 -17.32 -15.25
N SER A 25 -7.88 -17.43 -16.45
CA SER A 25 -6.47 -17.10 -16.71
C SER A 25 -6.11 -15.67 -16.33
N ASP A 26 -7.03 -14.73 -16.56
CA ASP A 26 -6.80 -13.32 -16.25
C ASP A 26 -6.86 -13.08 -14.74
N ILE A 27 -7.75 -13.82 -14.06
CA ILE A 27 -7.89 -13.78 -12.60
C ILE A 27 -6.72 -14.49 -11.92
N GLU A 28 -6.26 -15.62 -12.45
CA GLU A 28 -5.07 -16.34 -11.98
C GLU A 28 -3.83 -15.44 -12.06
N HIS A 29 -3.64 -14.75 -13.19
CA HIS A 29 -2.53 -13.82 -13.37
C HIS A 29 -2.62 -12.62 -12.41
N LEU A 30 -3.83 -12.06 -12.25
CA LEU A 30 -4.07 -10.95 -11.33
C LEU A 30 -3.82 -11.37 -9.88
N LEU A 31 -4.34 -12.52 -9.46
CA LEU A 31 -4.15 -13.04 -8.12
C LEU A 31 -2.69 -13.42 -7.87
N ALA A 32 -1.98 -13.98 -8.87
CA ALA A 32 -0.57 -14.31 -8.76
C ALA A 32 0.26 -13.05 -8.50
N GLY A 33 -0.02 -11.96 -9.23
CA GLY A 33 0.61 -10.66 -8.99
C GLY A 33 0.26 -10.05 -7.62
N VAL A 34 -1.00 -10.17 -7.17
CA VAL A 34 -1.43 -9.62 -5.88
C VAL A 34 -0.84 -10.39 -4.70
N LEU A 35 -0.67 -11.71 -4.84
CA LEU A 35 -0.17 -12.59 -3.77
C LEU A 35 1.34 -12.83 -3.85
N ASP A 36 2.03 -12.21 -4.82
CA ASP A 36 3.45 -12.47 -5.14
C ASP A 36 3.73 -13.99 -5.25
N ALA A 37 2.80 -14.68 -5.91
CA ALA A 37 2.86 -16.11 -6.14
C ALA A 37 3.47 -16.39 -7.51
N ASP A 38 4.31 -17.42 -7.60
CA ASP A 38 4.85 -17.93 -8.88
C ASP A 38 3.73 -18.35 -9.84
N GLY A 39 2.60 -18.76 -9.28
CA GLY A 39 1.43 -19.11 -10.06
C GLY A 39 0.27 -19.52 -9.17
N ILE A 40 -0.92 -19.28 -9.68
CA ILE A 40 -2.17 -19.70 -9.08
C ILE A 40 -2.94 -20.46 -10.14
N ASP A 41 -3.34 -21.68 -9.79
CA ASP A 41 -4.13 -22.53 -10.69
C ASP A 41 -5.44 -22.89 -9.97
N PHE A 42 -6.59 -22.74 -10.66
CA PHE A 42 -7.82 -23.39 -10.21
C PHE A 42 -7.95 -24.76 -10.87
N ARG A 43 -8.21 -25.76 -10.03
CA ARG A 43 -8.32 -27.15 -10.43
C ARG A 43 -9.68 -27.69 -10.04
N ALA A 44 -10.20 -28.61 -10.85
CA ALA A 44 -11.31 -29.44 -10.42
C ALA A 44 -10.85 -30.37 -9.28
N PRO A 45 -11.78 -30.98 -8.51
CA PRO A 45 -11.45 -31.83 -7.37
C PRO A 45 -10.68 -33.10 -7.75
N ASP A 46 -10.68 -33.46 -9.03
CA ASP A 46 -9.89 -34.54 -9.61
C ASP A 46 -8.44 -34.13 -9.96
N GLY A 47 -8.08 -32.87 -9.70
CA GLY A 47 -6.76 -32.28 -9.95
C GLY A 47 -6.54 -31.77 -11.37
N THR A 48 -7.54 -31.91 -12.25
CA THR A 48 -7.46 -31.40 -13.63
C THR A 48 -7.56 -29.88 -13.66
N LEU A 49 -6.84 -29.25 -14.60
CA LEU A 49 -6.97 -27.81 -14.82
C LEU A 49 -8.34 -27.50 -15.41
N LEU A 50 -8.98 -26.44 -14.90
CA LEU A 50 -10.22 -25.97 -15.50
C LEU A 50 -9.94 -25.42 -16.91
N PRO A 51 -10.89 -25.54 -17.86
CA PRO A 51 -10.69 -25.03 -19.22
C PRO A 51 -10.38 -23.53 -19.24
N ASP A 52 -9.49 -23.09 -20.13
CA ASP A 52 -9.04 -21.68 -20.24
C ASP A 52 -10.17 -20.65 -20.49
N GLN A 53 -11.31 -21.10 -21.01
CA GLN A 53 -12.49 -20.24 -21.23
C GLN A 53 -13.44 -20.18 -20.04
N THR A 54 -13.15 -20.90 -18.96
CA THR A 54 -13.97 -20.88 -17.75
C THR A 54 -13.92 -19.49 -17.13
N THR A 55 -15.06 -19.00 -16.69
CA THR A 55 -15.12 -17.71 -15.98
C THR A 55 -14.95 -17.93 -14.48
N LEU A 56 -14.54 -16.88 -13.76
CA LEU A 56 -14.39 -16.97 -12.30
C LEU A 56 -15.68 -17.38 -11.59
N ALA A 57 -16.83 -16.88 -12.04
CA ALA A 57 -18.13 -17.27 -11.49
C ALA A 57 -18.40 -18.77 -11.71
N ALA A 58 -18.19 -19.26 -12.94
CA ALA A 58 -18.40 -20.68 -13.27
C ALA A 58 -17.46 -21.61 -12.50
N ALA A 59 -16.22 -21.19 -12.26
CA ALA A 59 -15.26 -21.97 -11.49
C ALA A 59 -15.63 -22.07 -10.00
N LEU A 60 -16.18 -21.00 -9.40
CA LEU A 60 -16.53 -20.97 -7.99
C LEU A 60 -17.94 -21.51 -7.68
N ASP A 61 -18.78 -21.72 -8.70
CA ASP A 61 -20.05 -22.46 -8.59
C ASP A 61 -19.84 -23.98 -8.53
N LEU A 62 -18.64 -24.45 -8.90
CA LEU A 62 -18.23 -25.85 -8.79
C LEU A 62 -17.27 -26.03 -7.60
N PRO A 63 -17.20 -27.22 -6.99
CA PRO A 63 -16.13 -27.52 -6.07
C PRO A 63 -14.80 -27.42 -6.83
N CYS A 64 -13.96 -26.46 -6.45
CA CYS A 64 -12.65 -26.22 -7.06
C CYS A 64 -11.56 -26.12 -5.99
N ASP A 65 -10.39 -26.63 -6.32
CA ASP A 65 -9.18 -26.49 -5.53
C ASP A 65 -8.33 -25.35 -6.09
N VAL A 66 -7.87 -24.46 -5.21
CA VAL A 66 -6.98 -23.35 -5.58
C VAL A 66 -5.58 -23.69 -5.11
N THR A 67 -4.68 -23.91 -6.06
CA THR A 67 -3.27 -24.15 -5.79
C THR A 67 -2.50 -22.86 -5.91
N ILE A 68 -1.80 -22.46 -4.84
CA ILE A 68 -0.95 -21.26 -4.82
C ILE A 68 0.50 -21.74 -4.70
N ARG A 69 1.33 -21.40 -5.67
CA ARG A 69 2.77 -21.69 -5.66
C ARG A 69 3.52 -20.44 -5.19
N LEU A 70 4.19 -20.53 -4.05
CA LEU A 70 4.94 -19.43 -3.45
C LEU A 70 6.44 -19.70 -3.54
N GLN A 71 7.22 -18.72 -3.96
CA GLN A 71 8.67 -18.80 -3.96
C GLN A 71 9.22 -18.27 -2.63
N LEU A 72 9.52 -19.19 -1.70
CA LEU A 72 10.13 -18.85 -0.42
C LEU A 72 11.63 -18.60 -0.63
N HIS A 73 12.02 -17.34 -0.80
CA HIS A 73 13.42 -16.96 -0.84
C HIS A 73 14.04 -17.13 0.55
N ASN A 74 14.84 -18.17 0.72
CA ASN A 74 15.57 -18.40 1.96
C ASN A 74 16.70 -17.36 2.06
N HIS A 75 16.56 -16.41 2.98
CA HIS A 75 17.50 -15.31 3.15
C HIS A 75 18.79 -15.83 3.81
N ALA A 76 19.71 -16.39 3.02
CA ALA A 76 21.05 -16.72 3.53
C ALA A 76 21.81 -15.41 3.84
N PRO A 77 22.51 -15.31 5.00
CA PRO A 77 23.33 -14.15 5.31
C PRO A 77 24.52 -14.10 4.34
N ARG A 78 24.59 -13.03 3.55
CA ARG A 78 25.61 -12.79 2.54
C ARG A 78 26.98 -12.54 3.21
N PRO A 79 28.04 -13.31 2.90
CA PRO A 79 29.39 -12.98 3.35
C PRO A 79 29.89 -11.73 2.60
N ALA A 80 30.64 -10.89 3.32
CA ALA A 80 31.24 -9.68 2.82
C ALA A 80 32.15 -9.96 1.61
N ALA A 81 31.99 -9.16 0.55
CA ALA A 81 32.76 -9.25 -0.67
C ALA A 81 34.18 -8.71 -0.47
N SER A 82 35.17 -9.45 -0.97
CA SER A 82 36.51 -8.95 -1.28
C SER A 82 36.78 -9.10 -2.77
N GLY A 83 36.98 -7.96 -3.42
CA GLY A 83 38.08 -7.69 -4.34
C GLY A 83 38.24 -8.50 -5.63
N ASP A 84 38.09 -7.75 -6.73
CA ASP A 84 38.99 -7.70 -7.89
C ASP A 84 38.86 -8.78 -8.99
N ALA A 85 38.27 -8.40 -10.13
CA ALA A 85 38.71 -8.78 -11.49
C ALA A 85 37.93 -8.02 -12.59
N ALA A 86 38.69 -7.63 -13.62
CA ALA A 86 38.43 -6.91 -14.88
C ALA A 86 37.06 -7.02 -15.61
N PRO A 87 36.73 -6.05 -16.50
CA PRO A 87 35.43 -5.99 -17.20
C PRO A 87 35.42 -6.78 -18.51
N PRO A 88 34.33 -7.48 -18.85
CA PRO A 88 34.00 -7.77 -20.25
C PRO A 88 32.93 -6.82 -20.77
N GLN A 89 33.09 -6.51 -22.06
CA GLN A 89 32.23 -5.69 -22.89
C GLN A 89 30.88 -6.36 -23.15
N GLY A 90 29.84 -5.53 -23.28
CA GLY A 90 28.71 -5.77 -24.18
C GLY A 90 27.48 -6.45 -23.58
N GLU A 91 26.62 -5.68 -22.89
CA GLU A 91 25.18 -5.96 -22.79
C GLU A 91 24.37 -4.64 -22.73
N PRO A 92 23.17 -4.59 -23.32
CA PRO A 92 22.35 -3.38 -23.38
C PRO A 92 21.90 -2.97 -21.98
N ALA A 93 21.84 -1.66 -21.74
CA ALA A 93 21.51 -1.02 -20.47
C ALA A 93 20.26 -1.64 -19.81
N ALA A 94 20.48 -2.61 -18.92
CA ALA A 94 19.45 -3.13 -18.04
C ALA A 94 19.00 -2.00 -17.11
N SER A 95 17.69 -1.79 -17.13
CA SER A 95 16.94 -0.81 -16.38
C SER A 95 17.47 -0.62 -14.96
N ARG A 96 17.88 0.61 -14.65
CA ARG A 96 18.39 1.05 -13.34
C ARG A 96 17.29 1.15 -12.28
N PHE A 97 16.11 0.60 -12.55
CA PHE A 97 14.98 0.54 -11.63
C PHE A 97 15.09 -0.75 -10.82
N ARG A 98 15.56 -0.62 -9.57
CA ARG A 98 15.28 -1.63 -8.55
C ARG A 98 13.79 -1.58 -8.28
N GLU A 99 13.10 -2.64 -8.68
CA GLU A 99 11.72 -2.92 -8.30
C GLU A 99 11.73 -3.14 -6.79
N GLY A 100 11.31 -2.11 -6.05
CA GLY A 100 11.22 -2.17 -4.59
C GLY A 100 10.19 -3.22 -4.19
N ALA A 101 10.49 -3.97 -3.13
CA ALA A 101 9.58 -4.96 -2.57
C ALA A 101 8.17 -4.38 -2.43
N PRO A 102 7.11 -5.15 -2.74
CA PRO A 102 5.76 -4.72 -2.44
C PRO A 102 5.65 -4.57 -0.92
N VAL A 103 5.53 -3.33 -0.47
CA VAL A 103 5.07 -3.04 0.89
C VAL A 103 3.74 -3.77 1.03
N ASP A 104 3.57 -4.59 2.07
CA ASP A 104 2.28 -5.16 2.45
C ASP A 104 1.24 -4.03 2.46
N GLN A 105 0.47 -3.91 1.37
CA GLN A 105 -0.58 -2.89 1.18
C GLN A 105 -1.76 -3.13 2.12
N ALA A 106 -1.71 -4.21 2.91
CA ALA A 106 -2.70 -4.60 3.87
C ALA A 106 -2.68 -3.64 5.07
N ASP A 107 -3.50 -2.60 4.95
CA ASP A 107 -3.95 -1.71 6.03
C ASP A 107 -2.85 -0.83 6.64
N ILE A 108 -2.29 0.10 5.83
CA ILE A 108 -1.65 1.31 6.38
C ILE A 108 -2.57 1.98 7.40
N SER A 109 -3.89 1.92 7.18
CA SER A 109 -4.92 2.42 8.09
C SER A 109 -4.85 1.84 9.52
N ARG A 110 -4.36 0.60 9.69
CA ARG A 110 -4.21 -0.09 10.99
C ARG A 110 -2.82 0.04 11.58
N ASP A 111 -1.88 0.64 10.84
CA ASP A 111 -0.55 0.90 11.33
C ASP A 111 -0.60 2.05 12.36
N PRO A 112 -0.16 1.88 13.62
CA PRO A 112 -0.11 2.97 14.59
C PRO A 112 0.77 4.15 14.13
N ARG A 113 1.69 3.94 13.18
CA ARG A 113 2.50 4.99 12.55
C ARG A 113 1.67 5.88 11.62
N PHE A 114 0.58 5.37 11.05
CA PHE A 114 -0.32 6.12 10.18
C PHE A 114 -1.05 7.22 10.93
N GLU A 115 -1.59 6.95 12.12
CA GLU A 115 -2.22 7.98 12.93
C GLU A 115 -1.24 9.12 13.27
N ARG A 116 0.02 8.76 13.59
CA ARG A 116 1.08 9.74 13.84
C ARG A 116 1.39 10.55 12.58
N PHE A 117 1.39 9.92 11.41
CA PHE A 117 1.54 10.61 10.13
C PHE A 117 0.45 11.65 9.91
N ILE A 118 -0.83 11.29 10.05
CA ILE A 118 -1.94 12.23 9.84
C ILE A 118 -1.83 13.44 10.80
N ARG A 119 -1.49 13.19 12.08
CA ARG A 119 -1.34 14.26 13.08
C ARG A 119 -0.15 15.17 12.79
N GLU A 120 1.02 14.60 12.49
CA GLU A 120 2.22 15.40 12.17
C GLU A 120 2.07 16.16 10.86
N PHE A 121 1.45 15.55 9.85
CA PHE A 121 1.15 16.22 8.59
C PHE A 121 0.22 17.42 8.82
N ALA A 122 -0.88 17.24 9.58
CA ALA A 122 -1.80 18.34 9.88
C ALA A 122 -1.11 19.48 10.66
N ARG A 123 -0.17 19.15 11.55
CA ARG A 123 0.64 20.14 12.27
C ARG A 123 1.57 20.93 11.32
N LEU A 124 2.18 20.24 10.36
CA LEU A 124 3.09 20.87 9.38
C LEU A 124 2.33 21.69 8.34
N GLU A 125 1.16 21.23 7.91
CA GLU A 125 0.28 21.96 6.97
C GLU A 125 -0.22 23.30 7.56
N LYS A 126 -0.32 23.44 8.88
CA LYS A 126 -0.60 24.74 9.53
C LYS A 126 0.58 25.72 9.44
N ARG A 127 1.81 25.21 9.36
CA ARG A 127 3.05 26.03 9.34
C ARG A 127 3.56 26.28 7.93
N HIS A 128 3.18 25.43 7.00
CA HIS A 128 3.59 25.47 5.61
C HIS A 128 2.34 25.47 4.75
N GLU A 129 2.15 26.54 3.97
CA GLU A 129 1.03 26.66 3.02
C GLU A 129 0.95 25.45 2.06
N PHE A 130 2.08 24.77 1.84
CA PHE A 130 2.17 23.63 0.96
C PHE A 130 3.20 22.58 1.41
N MET A 131 2.82 21.30 1.33
CA MET A 131 3.68 20.18 1.66
C MET A 131 4.17 19.48 0.39
N TRP A 132 5.48 19.49 0.16
CA TRP A 132 6.10 18.87 -1.02
C TRP A 132 6.17 17.35 -0.88
N ALA A 133 5.83 16.62 -1.95
CA ALA A 133 5.94 15.15 -1.96
C ALA A 133 7.36 14.67 -1.63
N GLY A 134 8.38 15.39 -2.12
CA GLY A 134 9.78 15.09 -1.82
C GLY A 134 10.13 15.22 -0.34
N TYR A 135 9.56 16.20 0.37
CA TYR A 135 9.74 16.33 1.82
C TYR A 135 9.07 15.17 2.56
N ILE A 136 7.87 14.78 2.13
CA ILE A 136 7.13 13.70 2.77
C ILE A 136 7.90 12.37 2.67
N VAL A 137 8.40 12.05 1.48
CA VAL A 137 9.13 10.80 1.21
C VAL A 137 10.52 10.78 1.85
N ARG A 138 11.27 11.90 1.81
CA ARG A 138 12.66 11.94 2.30
C ARG A 138 12.79 12.21 3.79
N GLU A 139 11.82 12.90 4.38
CA GLU A 139 11.91 13.37 5.77
C GLU A 139 10.76 12.87 6.63
N LEU A 140 9.51 13.17 6.27
CA LEU A 140 8.37 12.94 7.18
C LEU A 140 8.13 11.46 7.45
N LEU A 141 8.03 10.64 6.40
CA LEU A 141 7.78 9.20 6.54
C LEU A 141 8.95 8.48 7.24
N PRO A 142 10.23 8.68 6.86
CA PRO A 142 11.36 8.11 7.58
C PRO A 142 11.40 8.47 9.07
N ARG A 143 11.12 9.73 9.44
CA ARG A 143 11.08 10.17 10.85
C ARG A 143 10.02 9.47 11.68
N LEU A 144 8.96 8.99 11.04
CA LEU A 144 7.87 8.25 11.68
C LEU A 144 8.12 6.73 11.73
N GLY A 145 9.29 6.28 11.26
CA GLY A 145 9.70 4.88 11.30
C GLY A 145 9.25 4.06 10.09
N PHE A 146 8.86 4.70 8.97
CA PHE A 146 8.71 4.02 7.69
C PHE A 146 10.08 3.81 7.04
N ASN A 147 10.26 2.68 6.34
CA ASN A 147 11.49 2.40 5.61
C ASN A 147 11.66 3.46 4.48
N PRO A 148 12.81 4.16 4.38
CA PRO A 148 13.05 5.14 3.32
C PRO A 148 12.92 4.58 1.90
N GLU A 149 13.25 3.30 1.69
CA GLU A 149 13.13 2.64 0.40
C GLU A 149 11.65 2.42 0.00
N GLU A 150 10.77 2.32 1.00
CA GLU A 150 9.34 2.08 0.85
C GLU A 150 8.50 3.36 0.98
N ALA A 151 9.09 4.47 1.44
CA ALA A 151 8.36 5.71 1.73
C ALA A 151 7.59 6.25 0.51
N LYS A 152 8.08 5.99 -0.71
CA LYS A 152 7.35 6.32 -1.94
C LYS A 152 6.10 5.45 -2.10
N LEU A 153 6.22 4.15 -1.86
CA LEU A 153 5.11 3.19 -1.92
C LEU A 153 4.05 3.51 -0.87
N VAL A 154 4.48 3.87 0.34
CA VAL A 154 3.59 4.34 1.41
C VAL A 154 2.83 5.60 0.96
N LEU A 155 3.50 6.59 0.36
CA LEU A 155 2.83 7.78 -0.15
C LEU A 155 1.85 7.46 -1.29
N ASP A 156 2.20 6.53 -2.18
CA ASP A 156 1.32 6.09 -3.27
C ASP A 156 0.07 5.36 -2.72
N CYS A 157 0.22 4.56 -1.65
CA CYS A 157 -0.89 3.92 -0.95
C CYS A 157 -1.79 4.95 -0.25
N LEU A 158 -1.20 5.93 0.44
CA LEU A 158 -1.94 7.02 1.08
C LEU A 158 -2.79 7.80 0.06
N ARG A 159 -2.32 7.94 -1.17
CA ARG A 159 -3.07 8.53 -2.28
C ARG A 159 -4.18 7.60 -2.78
N SER A 160 -3.90 6.31 -3.00
CA SER A 160 -4.90 5.37 -3.52
C SER A 160 -6.04 5.12 -2.53
N GLU A 161 -5.76 5.17 -1.23
CA GLU A 161 -6.77 5.13 -0.17
C GLU A 161 -7.41 6.50 0.11
N HIS A 162 -7.09 7.53 -0.70
CA HIS A 162 -7.68 8.86 -0.60
C HIS A 162 -7.46 9.60 0.73
N TYR A 163 -6.46 9.22 1.55
CA TYR A 163 -6.09 9.99 2.75
C TYR A 163 -5.39 11.31 2.41
N VAL A 164 -4.70 11.34 1.27
CA VAL A 164 -4.02 12.54 0.77
C VAL A 164 -4.38 12.82 -0.68
N ASN A 165 -4.49 14.10 -1.00
CA ASN A 165 -4.67 14.60 -2.36
C ASN A 165 -3.33 15.09 -2.89
N ILE A 166 -2.93 14.58 -4.06
CA ILE A 166 -1.69 15.00 -4.73
C ILE A 166 -2.04 15.91 -5.89
N THR A 167 -1.54 17.16 -5.85
CA THR A 167 -1.76 18.17 -6.89
C THR A 167 -0.44 18.64 -7.46
N LYS A 168 -0.41 18.89 -8.76
CA LYS A 168 0.69 19.64 -9.41
C LYS A 168 0.53 21.11 -9.09
N VAL A 169 1.55 21.71 -8.51
CA VAL A 169 1.54 23.11 -8.10
C VAL A 169 2.72 23.81 -8.75
N HIS A 170 2.50 25.04 -9.15
CA HIS A 170 3.53 25.87 -9.74
C HIS A 170 4.65 26.06 -8.72
N ASN A 171 5.89 25.75 -9.11
CA ASN A 171 7.02 25.90 -8.21
C ASN A 171 7.52 27.35 -8.29
N PRO A 172 7.35 28.17 -7.24
CA PRO A 172 7.75 29.58 -7.28
C PRO A 172 9.28 29.75 -7.42
N LYS A 173 10.07 28.71 -7.14
CA LYS A 173 11.53 28.72 -7.33
C LYS A 173 11.96 28.26 -8.73
N ASN A 174 11.10 27.56 -9.46
CA ASN A 174 11.42 27.07 -10.80
C ASN A 174 10.13 26.89 -11.62
N PRO A 175 9.67 27.94 -12.33
CA PRO A 175 8.39 27.97 -13.04
C PRO A 175 8.24 26.84 -14.08
N ASP A 176 9.35 26.43 -14.69
CA ASP A 176 9.39 25.42 -15.76
C ASP A 176 9.24 23.99 -15.22
N PHE A 177 9.39 23.80 -13.90
CA PHE A 177 9.33 22.49 -13.25
C PHE A 177 8.23 22.47 -12.19
N PRO A 178 6.97 22.18 -12.57
CA PRO A 178 5.85 22.10 -11.65
C PRO A 178 6.13 21.03 -10.60
N ALA A 179 6.03 21.42 -9.34
CA ALA A 179 6.36 20.56 -8.24
C ALA A 179 5.10 19.86 -7.72
N THR A 180 5.28 18.61 -7.30
CA THR A 180 4.20 17.80 -6.75
C THR A 180 4.07 18.13 -5.28
N GLY A 181 2.90 18.53 -4.83
CA GLY A 181 2.64 18.46 -3.41
C GLY A 181 1.29 17.95 -3.05
N VAL A 182 1.13 17.88 -1.75
CA VAL A 182 0.28 16.91 -1.09
C VAL A 182 -0.50 17.68 -0.05
N LYS A 183 -1.80 17.42 0.02
CA LYS A 183 -2.70 17.96 1.04
C LYS A 183 -3.42 16.80 1.72
N LEU A 184 -3.72 16.95 3.00
CA LEU A 184 -4.59 15.99 3.68
C LEU A 184 -6.01 16.08 3.12
N ASN A 185 -6.62 14.93 2.87
CA ASN A 185 -8.03 14.87 2.51
C ASN A 185 -8.89 14.97 3.78
N ARG A 186 -9.35 16.18 4.11
CA ARG A 186 -10.18 16.42 5.30
C ARG A 186 -11.62 15.89 5.18
N GLU A 187 -12.03 15.50 3.98
CA GLU A 187 -13.33 14.86 3.74
C GLU A 187 -13.30 13.36 4.05
N HIS A 188 -12.11 12.76 4.12
CA HIS A 188 -11.94 11.34 4.43
C HIS A 188 -12.36 11.05 5.88
N GLU A 189 -13.21 10.05 6.08
CA GLU A 189 -13.81 9.73 7.39
C GLU A 189 -12.77 9.52 8.50
N VAL A 190 -11.75 8.71 8.23
CA VAL A 190 -10.64 8.45 9.17
C VAL A 190 -9.84 9.70 9.51
N VAL A 191 -9.51 10.53 8.51
CA VAL A 191 -8.77 11.79 8.72
C VAL A 191 -9.61 12.74 9.56
N ARG A 192 -10.91 12.85 9.27
CA ARG A 192 -11.85 13.66 10.04
C ARG A 192 -11.99 13.14 11.48
N ALA A 193 -12.07 11.83 11.69
CA ALA A 193 -12.13 11.25 13.03
C ALA A 193 -10.85 11.54 13.84
N LEU A 194 -9.67 11.35 13.24
CA LEU A 194 -8.38 11.57 13.91
C LEU A 194 -8.11 13.04 14.24
N LEU A 195 -8.53 13.96 13.37
CA LEU A 195 -8.37 15.41 13.58
C LEU A 195 -9.51 16.01 14.43
N GLY A 196 -10.72 15.48 14.30
CA GLY A 196 -11.92 15.90 15.04
C GLY A 196 -11.92 15.45 16.50
N ALA A 197 -11.31 14.31 16.82
CA ALA A 197 -11.09 13.87 18.20
C ALA A 197 -10.18 14.82 19.03
N GLN A 198 -9.61 15.87 18.41
CA GLN A 198 -8.93 16.96 19.13
C GLN A 198 -9.82 18.19 19.40
N GLY A 199 -11.09 18.16 18.99
CA GLY A 199 -12.08 19.20 19.31
C GLY A 199 -12.83 18.96 20.63
N GLU A 200 -12.81 17.73 21.16
CA GLU A 200 -13.47 17.36 22.41
C GLU A 200 -12.42 17.07 23.51
N THR A 201 -11.69 18.11 23.89
CA THR A 201 -11.17 18.23 25.25
C THR A 201 -11.84 19.42 25.91
N HIS A 202 -13.03 19.19 26.48
CA HIS A 202 -13.61 19.96 27.59
C HIS A 202 -14.53 19.01 28.38
N PRO A 203 -14.66 19.08 29.72
CA PRO A 203 -14.38 20.23 30.59
C PRO A 203 -13.55 19.88 31.85
N HIS A 204 -12.67 20.78 32.31
CA HIS A 204 -12.44 20.87 33.76
C HIS A 204 -13.29 22.03 34.28
N GLU A 205 -14.49 21.64 34.64
CA GLU A 205 -15.35 22.29 35.60
C GLU A 205 -14.52 22.56 36.88
N ILE A 206 -14.26 23.84 37.17
CA ILE A 206 -14.01 24.31 38.53
C ILE A 206 -14.97 25.48 38.72
N ALA A 207 -16.21 25.14 39.04
CA ALA A 207 -17.19 26.07 39.58
C ALA A 207 -17.76 25.46 40.85
N SER A 208 -17.26 25.93 41.99
CA SER A 208 -17.90 26.01 43.31
C SER A 208 -16.90 26.78 44.18
N GLY A 209 -17.12 28.07 44.44
CA GLY A 209 -17.84 28.54 45.65
C GLY A 209 -16.83 28.60 46.80
N GLU A 210 -16.53 29.73 47.44
CA GLU A 210 -17.45 30.56 48.21
C GLU A 210 -16.80 31.91 48.54
N SER A 211 -17.61 32.96 48.51
CA SER A 211 -17.35 34.22 49.17
C SER A 211 -17.53 34.08 50.68
N LEU A 212 -16.65 34.72 51.45
CA LEU A 212 -16.97 35.42 52.70
C LEU A 212 -16.11 36.69 52.77
#